data_AF-A0A0L8JRI1-F1
#
_entry.id   AF-A0A0L8JRI1-F1
#
_cell.length_a   1.000
_cell.length_b   1.000
_cell.length_c   1.000
_cell.angle_alpha   90.00
_cell.angle_beta   90.00
_cell.angle_gamma   90.00
#
_symmetry.space_group_name_H-M   'P 1'
#
loop_
_entity.id
_entity.type
_entity.pdbx_description
1 polymer ?
#
loop_
_entity_poly.entity_id
_entity_poly.type
_entity_poly.pdbx_seq_one_letter_code
_entity_poly.pdbx_strand_id
1 'polypeptide(L)' 'MADWKITPDREPGSEPVTHAMQCARPECLEKSDASGGWEAPLSWALTHSGRNPSHTSYREIITRMYRTEMVP' A
#
# COMPACT_ATOMS: atom_id res chain seq x y z
N MET A 1 25.77 6.13 22.47
CA MET A 1 25.17 5.89 21.15
C MET A 1 24.21 7.04 20.92
N ALA A 2 24.16 7.61 19.72
CA ALA A 2 23.19 8.67 19.43
C ALA A 2 21.80 8.06 19.23
N ASP A 3 20.77 8.74 19.72
CA ASP A 3 19.38 8.34 19.51
C ASP A 3 18.90 8.80 18.12
N TRP A 4 18.01 8.04 17.51
CA TRP A 4 17.47 8.31 16.17
C TRP A 4 15.95 8.21 16.17
N LYS A 5 15.28 9.05 15.38
CA LYS A 5 13.84 8.95 15.11
C LYS A 5 13.56 8.75 13.63
N ILE A 6 12.41 8.16 13.33
CA ILE A 6 11.87 7.97 11.97
C ILE A 6 10.48 8.58 11.89
N THR A 7 10.19 9.29 10.80
CA THR A 7 8.87 9.89 10.55
C THR A 7 8.49 9.76 9.07
N PRO A 8 7.18 9.78 8.73
CA PRO A 8 6.76 9.88 7.34
C PRO A 8 7.39 11.12 6.70
N ASP A 9 7.94 10.95 5.50
CA ASP A 9 8.48 12.08 4.75
C ASP A 9 7.32 12.87 4.11
N ARG A 10 7.29 14.17 4.39
CA ARG A 10 6.26 15.12 3.94
C ARG A 10 6.88 16.36 3.30
N GLU A 11 8.17 16.32 2.99
CA GLU A 11 8.83 17.42 2.31
C GLU A 11 8.22 17.67 0.93
N PRO A 12 8.22 18.92 0.43
CA PRO A 12 7.88 19.21 -0.95
C PRO A 12 8.76 18.37 -1.91
N GLY A 13 8.11 17.57 -2.75
CA GLY A 13 8.80 16.68 -3.69
C GLY A 13 9.03 15.24 -3.19
N SER A 14 8.62 14.91 -1.96
CA SER A 14 8.56 13.52 -1.52
C SER A 14 7.55 12.72 -2.35
N GLU A 15 7.87 11.45 -2.61
CA GLU A 15 6.99 10.58 -3.38
C GLU A 15 5.63 10.43 -2.67
N PRO A 16 4.51 10.50 -3.42
CA PRO A 16 3.18 10.43 -2.82
C PRO A 16 2.94 9.06 -2.20
N VAL A 17 2.08 9.02 -1.18
CA VAL A 17 1.56 7.76 -0.67
C VAL A 17 0.73 7.10 -1.77
N THR A 18 0.99 5.81 -2.01
CA THR A 18 0.15 5.02 -2.92
C THR A 18 -0.37 3.77 -2.23
N HIS A 19 -1.55 3.35 -2.66
CA HIS A 19 -2.28 2.20 -2.20
C HIS A 19 -2.49 1.24 -3.37
N ALA A 20 -2.34 -0.05 -3.13
CA ALA A 20 -2.69 -1.11 -4.07
C ALA A 20 -3.28 -2.29 -3.29
N MET A 21 -4.12 -3.09 -3.93
CA MET A 21 -4.64 -4.33 -3.34
C MET A 21 -4.00 -5.53 -4.01
N GLN A 22 -3.69 -6.56 -3.24
CA GLN A 22 -3.25 -7.84 -3.76
C GLN A 22 -4.16 -8.96 -3.26
N CYS A 23 -4.56 -9.85 -4.15
CA CYS A 23 -5.24 -11.10 -3.78
C CYS A 23 -4.30 -11.95 -2.92
N ALA A 24 -4.74 -12.34 -1.72
CA ALA A 24 -3.93 -13.12 -0.79
C ALA A 24 -4.07 -14.64 -0.99
N ARG A 25 -4.80 -15.07 -2.03
CA ARG A 25 -4.83 -16.49 -2.44
C ARG A 25 -3.47 -16.87 -3.02
N PRO A 26 -2.76 -17.88 -2.47
CA PRO A 26 -1.43 -18.28 -2.93
C PRO A 26 -1.34 -18.60 -4.42
N GLU A 27 -2.41 -19.12 -5.00
CA GLU A 27 -2.53 -19.50 -6.40
C GLU A 27 -2.82 -18.33 -7.36
N CYS A 28 -3.17 -17.14 -6.84
CA CYS A 28 -3.53 -15.98 -7.66
C CYS A 28 -2.50 -14.86 -7.56
N LEU A 29 -2.34 -14.27 -6.35
CA LEU A 29 -1.40 -13.17 -6.08
C LEU A 29 -1.49 -11.94 -7.01
N GLU A 30 -2.54 -11.82 -7.83
CA GLU A 30 -2.79 -10.66 -8.68
C GLU A 30 -2.91 -9.39 -7.84
N LYS A 31 -2.48 -8.27 -8.43
CA LYS A 31 -2.39 -6.97 -7.78
C LYS A 31 -3.07 -5.91 -8.64
N SER A 32 -3.78 -4.99 -8.00
CA SER A 32 -4.25 -3.76 -8.64
C SER A 32 -3.09 -2.84 -9.01
N ASP A 33 -3.34 -1.89 -9.89
CA ASP A 33 -2.49 -0.72 -10.02
C ASP A 33 -2.42 0.05 -8.70
N ALA A 34 -1.32 0.78 -8.52
CA ALA A 34 -1.14 1.69 -7.39
C ALA A 34 -1.89 3.00 -7.65
N SER A 35 -2.55 3.54 -6.61
CA SER A 35 -3.31 4.78 -6.67
C SER A 35 -3.01 5.67 -5.46
N GLY A 36 -3.11 6.99 -5.62
CA GLY A 36 -2.97 7.92 -4.50
C GLY A 36 -4.12 7.84 -3.48
N GLY A 37 -5.26 7.23 -3.85
CA GLY A 37 -6.40 6.96 -2.98
C GLY A 37 -6.62 5.45 -2.79
N TRP A 38 -7.32 5.09 -1.73
CA TRP A 38 -7.60 3.69 -1.38
C TRP A 38 -8.81 3.12 -2.14
N GLU A 39 -9.70 3.99 -2.63
CA GLU A 39 -10.99 3.61 -3.23
C GLU A 39 -10.84 2.79 -4.52
N ALA A 40 -9.92 3.19 -5.40
CA ALA A 40 -9.68 2.48 -6.67
C ALA A 40 -9.11 1.07 -6.44
N PRO A 41 -8.07 0.86 -5.61
CA PRO A 41 -7.61 -0.46 -5.21
C PRO A 41 -8.70 -1.34 -4.57
N LEU A 42 -9.55 -0.78 -3.69
CA LEU A 42 -10.66 -1.54 -3.11
C LEU A 42 -11.71 -1.93 -4.15
N SER A 43 -12.04 -1.03 -5.07
CA SER A 43 -12.97 -1.32 -6.18
C SER A 43 -12.45 -2.45 -7.08
N TRP A 44 -11.14 -2.50 -7.30
CA TRP A 44 -10.49 -3.63 -7.96
C TRP A 44 -10.70 -4.94 -7.19
N ALA A 45 -10.50 -4.94 -5.86
CA ALA A 45 -10.69 -6.15 -5.05
C ALA A 45 -12.14 -6.67 -5.12
N LEU A 46 -13.13 -5.78 -5.01
CA LEU A 46 -14.55 -6.13 -5.16
C LEU A 46 -14.86 -6.72 -6.54
N THR A 47 -14.36 -6.09 -7.60
CA THR A 47 -14.51 -6.59 -8.97
C THR A 47 -13.82 -7.94 -9.15
N HIS A 48 -12.66 -8.13 -8.53
CA HIS A 48 -11.90 -9.38 -8.57
C HIS A 48 -12.67 -10.52 -7.91
N SER A 49 -13.25 -10.29 -6.72
CA SER A 49 -14.13 -11.25 -6.05
C SER A 49 -15.37 -11.57 -6.88
N GLY A 50 -15.98 -10.55 -7.51
CA GLY A 50 -17.15 -10.73 -8.38
C GLY A 50 -16.88 -11.64 -9.58
N ARG A 51 -15.64 -11.63 -10.11
CA ARG A 51 -15.20 -12.52 -11.19
C ARG A 51 -14.70 -13.87 -10.68
N ASN A 52 -14.17 -13.91 -9.46
CA ASN A 52 -13.57 -15.09 -8.84
C ASN A 52 -14.16 -15.29 -7.43
N PRO A 53 -15.31 -15.97 -7.27
CA PRO A 53 -16.03 -16.01 -6.00
C PRO A 53 -15.28 -16.62 -4.81
N SER A 54 -14.22 -17.40 -5.05
CA SER A 54 -13.34 -17.95 -4.00
C SER A 54 -12.24 -16.98 -3.54
N HIS A 55 -12.01 -15.89 -4.27
CA HIS A 55 -11.01 -14.87 -3.94
C HIS A 55 -11.63 -13.85 -2.99
N THR A 56 -11.57 -14.14 -1.69
CA THR A 56 -12.21 -13.33 -0.64
C THR A 56 -11.23 -12.77 0.37
N SER A 57 -9.93 -13.00 0.18
CA SER A 57 -8.87 -12.52 1.07
C SER A 57 -7.89 -11.66 0.29
N TYR A 58 -7.61 -10.47 0.81
CA TYR A 58 -6.76 -9.47 0.17
C TYR A 58 -5.85 -8.81 1.20
N ARG A 59 -4.72 -8.28 0.75
CA ARG A 59 -3.86 -7.39 1.53
C ARG A 59 -3.68 -6.07 0.80
N GLU A 60 -3.66 -4.99 1.56
CA GLU A 60 -3.31 -3.68 1.06
C GLU A 60 -1.78 -3.52 1.08
N ILE A 61 -1.24 -2.97 0.01
CA ILE A 61 0.16 -2.60 -0.14
C ILE A 61 0.19 -1.07 -0.18
N ILE A 62 0.73 -0.48 0.88
CA ILE A 62 0.89 0.97 0.99
C ILE A 62 2.37 1.30 0.80
N THR A 63 2.67 2.08 -0.23
CA THR A 63 3.99 2.69 -0.41
C THR A 63 3.95 4.08 0.19
N ARG A 64 4.81 4.35 1.17
CA ARG A 64 4.92 5.64 1.85
C ARG A 64 6.38 5.93 2.14
N MET A 65 6.84 7.12 1.78
CA MET A 65 8.21 7.54 2.08
C MET A 65 8.36 7.87 3.57
N TYR A 66 9.52 7.49 4.12
CA TYR A 66 9.92 7.80 5.49
C TYR A 66 11.34 8.34 5.49
N ARG A 67 11.65 9.16 6.50
CA ARG A 67 12.98 9.71 6.73
C ARG A 67 13.41 9.51 8.17
N THR A 68 14.71 9.39 8.36
CA THR A 68 15.34 9.31 9.68
C THR A 68 16.12 10.58 9.99
N GLU A 69 16.19 10.92 11.26
CA GLU A 69 16.99 12.04 11.76
C GLU A 69 17.56 11.71 13.14
N MET A 70 18.80 12.19 13.38
CA MET A 70 19.47 12.02 14.66
C MET A 70 18.81 12.95 15.69
N VAL A 71 18.57 12.43 16.89
CA VAL A 71 18.04 13.21 18.01
C VAL A 71 19.23 13.73 18.82
N PRO A 72 19.36 15.06 18.99
CA PRO A 72 20.41 15.67 19.81
C PRO A 72 20.39 15.24 21.28
#